data_AF-A0A371M648-F1
#
_entry.id   AF-A0A371M648-F1
#
_cell.length_a   1.000
_cell.length_b   1.000
_cell.length_c   1.000
_cell.angle_alpha   90.00
_cell.angle_beta   90.00
_cell.angle_gamma   90.00
#
_symmetry.space_group_name_H-M   'P 1'
#
loop_
_entity.id
_entity.type
_entity.pdbx_description
1 polymer ?
#
loop_
_entity_poly.entity_id
_entity_poly.type
_entity_poly.pdbx_seq_one_letter_code
_entity_poly.pdbx_strand_id
1 'polypeptide(L)'
;MANDADGTDGTDDLAYAADRGRGILTPSDREFLLGRKTDYTDHSKKQKRNRIRRRLRNAILDFTILFESLEDRDRETVFNPDAADREAYTRGITDMLAFLHLGTMGYYTPFKDMLSEGVNKAEQELAGSDYRMVTVDFNVEPVGQIDVDAVIDKLERGAFDQLTDEELQAFVRLLAESDDFSATDLRADMKAQMSEFVERIDAANERRDRRVDELND
;
A
#
# COMPACT_ATOMS: atom_id res chain seq x y z
N MET A 1 31.00 28.91 -5.34
CA MET A 1 29.61 29.34 -5.10
C MET A 1 28.77 28.79 -6.24
N ALA A 2 28.24 27.59 -6.05
CA ALA A 2 27.16 26.99 -6.80
C ALA A 2 26.50 26.07 -5.77
N ASN A 3 25.29 26.44 -5.35
CA ASN A 3 24.48 25.74 -4.38
C ASN A 3 23.40 25.04 -5.19
N ASP A 4 23.70 23.85 -5.68
CA ASP A 4 22.74 23.03 -6.42
C ASP A 4 22.20 21.95 -5.48
N ALA A 5 20.98 22.24 -5.03
CA ALA A 5 19.87 21.31 -4.84
C ALA A 5 20.19 19.92 -4.26
N ASP A 6 20.20 19.84 -2.93
CA ASP A 6 19.71 18.63 -2.24
C ASP A 6 18.18 18.68 -2.23
N GLY A 7 17.60 18.36 -3.39
CA GLY A 7 16.20 18.09 -3.54
C GLY A 7 15.91 16.76 -2.87
N THR A 8 15.64 16.81 -1.56
CA THR A 8 14.93 15.74 -0.87
C THR A 8 13.56 15.65 -1.51
N ASP A 9 13.44 14.74 -2.48
CA ASP A 9 12.17 14.28 -3.05
C ASP A 9 11.44 13.42 -2.01
N GLY A 10 11.19 14.02 -0.85
CA GLY A 10 10.23 13.54 0.09
C GLY A 10 8.91 14.13 -0.35
N THR A 11 8.11 13.37 -1.10
CA THR A 11 6.66 13.55 -1.07
C THR A 11 6.27 13.57 0.40
N ASP A 12 6.04 14.77 0.95
CA ASP A 12 5.63 14.96 2.34
C ASP A 12 4.27 14.26 2.47
N ASP A 13 4.29 13.01 2.92
CA ASP A 13 3.12 12.15 2.91
C ASP A 13 2.05 12.82 3.77
N LEU A 14 0.97 13.26 3.11
CA LEU A 14 -0.12 14.04 3.69
C LEU A 14 -0.72 13.38 4.94
N ALA A 15 -0.62 12.06 5.07
CA ALA A 15 -1.04 11.35 6.27
C ALA A 15 -0.25 11.81 7.52
N TYR A 16 1.03 12.11 7.33
CA TYR A 16 2.01 12.48 8.36
C TYR A 16 2.29 13.99 8.43
N ALA A 17 1.77 14.80 7.51
CA ALA A 17 1.90 16.26 7.53
C ALA A 17 1.43 16.86 8.87
N ALA A 18 2.28 17.70 9.48
CA ALA A 18 2.04 18.27 10.80
C ALA A 18 0.96 19.36 10.79
N ASP A 19 0.90 20.12 9.71
CA ASP A 19 0.01 21.26 9.48
C ASP A 19 -1.37 20.87 8.93
N ARG A 20 -1.57 19.61 8.52
CA ARG A 20 -2.87 19.13 8.04
C ARG A 20 -3.98 19.38 9.06
N GLY A 21 -5.13 19.81 8.56
CA GLY A 21 -6.35 20.08 9.34
C GLY A 21 -6.85 18.89 10.17
N ARG A 22 -7.74 19.19 11.12
CA ARG A 22 -8.35 18.17 11.99
C ARG A 22 -9.25 17.24 11.17
N GLY A 23 -9.05 15.92 11.31
CA GLY A 23 -10.02 14.90 10.92
C GLY A 23 -10.67 14.27 12.16
N ILE A 24 -10.80 12.93 12.15
CA ILE A 24 -11.15 12.16 13.36
C ILE A 24 -10.11 12.44 14.46
N LEU A 25 -8.83 12.41 14.09
CA LEU A 25 -7.71 12.76 14.96
C LEU A 25 -7.48 14.28 14.94
N THR A 26 -7.29 14.86 16.13
CA THR A 26 -6.75 16.22 16.24
C THR A 26 -5.25 16.24 15.91
N PRO A 27 -4.65 17.41 15.62
CA PRO A 27 -3.19 17.52 15.47
C PRO A 27 -2.42 16.93 16.66
N SER A 28 -2.86 17.24 17.88
CA SER A 28 -2.26 16.66 19.08
C SER A 28 -2.44 15.13 19.17
N ASP A 29 -3.57 14.58 18.73
CA ASP A 29 -3.77 13.12 18.70
C ASP A 29 -2.77 12.45 17.73
N ARG A 30 -2.51 13.07 16.57
CA ARG A 30 -1.48 12.63 15.61
C ARG A 30 -0.08 12.69 16.21
N GLU A 31 0.32 13.82 16.81
CA GLU A 31 1.62 13.94 17.49
C GLU A 31 1.84 12.84 18.55
N PHE A 32 0.78 12.50 19.27
CA PHE A 32 0.82 11.44 20.28
C PHE A 32 0.96 10.05 19.68
N LEU A 33 0.24 9.72 18.61
CA LEU A 33 0.31 8.41 17.96
C LEU A 33 1.62 8.22 17.18
N LEU A 34 2.12 9.28 16.55
CA LEU A 34 3.38 9.31 15.80
C LEU A 34 4.61 9.44 16.69
N GLY A 35 4.44 9.53 18.02
CA GLY A 35 5.57 9.63 18.96
C GLY A 35 6.35 10.95 18.89
N ARG A 36 5.89 11.94 18.13
CA ARG A 36 6.57 13.25 17.97
C ARG A 36 6.58 14.07 19.27
N LYS A 37 5.62 13.81 20.15
CA LYS A 37 5.54 14.42 21.48
C LYS A 37 5.59 13.34 22.56
N THR A 38 6.57 13.42 23.45
CA THR A 38 6.91 12.33 24.40
C THR A 38 6.72 12.70 25.88
N ASP A 39 6.44 13.96 26.19
CA ASP A 39 6.26 14.54 27.54
C ASP A 39 4.95 14.14 28.25
N TYR A 40 4.39 12.98 27.93
CA TYR A 40 3.15 12.50 28.54
C TYR A 40 3.43 11.63 29.77
N THR A 41 2.79 11.97 30.89
CA THR A 41 2.65 11.03 32.03
C THR A 41 1.80 9.83 31.65
N ASP A 42 1.95 8.69 32.33
CA ASP A 42 1.18 7.48 32.00
C ASP A 42 -0.33 7.69 32.11
N HIS A 43 -0.78 8.48 33.10
CA HIS A 43 -2.17 8.88 33.21
C HIS A 43 -2.62 9.67 31.97
N SER A 44 -1.82 10.65 31.51
CA SER A 44 -2.12 11.43 30.31
C SER A 44 -2.15 10.57 29.04
N LYS A 45 -1.23 9.60 28.88
CA LYS A 45 -1.24 8.64 27.76
C LYS A 45 -2.54 7.84 27.75
N LYS A 46 -2.97 7.32 28.90
CA LYS A 46 -4.22 6.55 29.04
C LYS A 46 -5.45 7.40 28.68
N GLN A 47 -5.51 8.64 29.16
CA GLN A 47 -6.59 9.57 28.83
C GLN A 47 -6.61 9.91 27.33
N LYS A 48 -5.44 10.13 26.70
CA LYS A 48 -5.33 10.40 25.25
C LYS A 48 -5.87 9.22 24.43
N ARG A 49 -5.43 7.99 24.73
CA ARG A 49 -5.93 6.76 24.08
C ARG A 49 -7.44 6.60 24.24
N ASN A 50 -7.98 6.86 25.43
CA ASN A 50 -9.42 6.82 25.67
C ASN A 50 -10.19 7.81 24.80
N ARG A 51 -9.70 9.05 24.66
CA ARG A 51 -10.33 10.07 23.82
C ARG A 51 -10.31 9.68 22.35
N ILE A 52 -9.16 9.22 21.84
CA ILE A 52 -9.01 8.73 20.46
C ILE A 52 -10.02 7.61 20.18
N ARG A 53 -10.11 6.60 21.05
CA ARG A 53 -11.10 5.51 20.90
C ARG A 53 -12.54 6.01 20.90
N ARG A 54 -12.88 6.98 21.75
CA ARG A 54 -14.22 7.56 21.80
C ARG A 54 -14.57 8.30 20.51
N ARG A 55 -13.61 9.09 19.98
CA ARG A 55 -13.78 9.77 18.69
C ARG A 55 -13.95 8.78 17.54
N LEU A 56 -13.11 7.75 17.46
CA LEU A 56 -13.22 6.71 16.43
C LEU A 56 -14.59 6.03 16.45
N ARG A 57 -15.09 5.64 17.62
CA ARG A 57 -16.42 5.04 17.75
C ARG A 57 -17.54 5.95 17.25
N ASN A 58 -17.50 7.24 17.61
CA ASN A 58 -18.50 8.19 17.13
C ASN A 58 -18.35 8.45 15.63
N ALA A 59 -17.13 8.57 15.11
CA ALA A 59 -16.89 8.77 13.68
C ALA A 59 -17.42 7.61 12.82
N ILE A 60 -17.33 6.36 13.32
CA ILE A 60 -17.94 5.20 12.65
C ILE A 60 -19.47 5.37 12.54
N LEU A 61 -20.12 5.87 13.60
CA LEU A 61 -21.56 6.13 13.58
C LEU A 61 -21.91 7.32 12.67
N ASP A 62 -21.06 8.34 12.63
CA ASP A 62 -21.25 9.51 11.77
C ASP A 62 -21.31 9.12 10.29
N PHE A 63 -20.65 8.04 9.85
CA PHE A 63 -20.78 7.55 8.47
C PHE A 63 -22.20 7.11 8.09
N THR A 64 -23.04 6.71 9.04
CA THR A 64 -24.47 6.47 8.77
C THR A 64 -25.15 7.77 8.37
N ILE A 65 -24.90 8.84 9.12
CA ILE A 65 -25.45 10.18 8.84
C ILE A 65 -24.90 10.72 7.53
N LEU A 66 -23.59 10.59 7.29
CA LEU A 66 -22.96 11.05 6.06
C LEU A 66 -23.51 10.31 4.84
N PHE A 67 -23.72 8.99 4.93
CA PHE A 67 -24.27 8.23 3.82
C PHE A 67 -25.73 8.62 3.52
N GLU A 68 -26.54 8.81 4.55
CA GLU A 68 -27.98 9.08 4.38
C GLU A 68 -28.31 10.55 4.09
N SER A 69 -27.44 11.49 4.48
CA SER A 69 -27.78 12.92 4.50
C SER A 69 -26.81 13.83 3.74
N LEU A 70 -25.62 13.35 3.35
CA LEU A 70 -24.68 14.18 2.58
C LEU A 70 -25.10 14.19 1.11
N GLU A 71 -25.20 15.38 0.51
CA GLU A 71 -25.54 15.51 -0.90
C GLU A 71 -24.47 14.91 -1.82
N ASP A 72 -24.89 14.38 -2.97
CA ASP A 72 -24.00 13.75 -3.96
C ASP A 72 -22.84 14.65 -4.37
N ARG A 73 -23.11 15.95 -4.55
CA ARG A 73 -22.09 16.93 -4.94
C ARG A 73 -21.01 17.10 -3.88
N ASP A 74 -21.40 17.13 -2.61
CA ASP A 74 -20.46 17.25 -1.51
C ASP A 74 -19.65 15.96 -1.34
N ARG A 75 -20.30 14.80 -1.52
CA ARG A 75 -19.62 13.50 -1.59
C ARG A 75 -18.59 13.46 -2.71
N GLU A 76 -18.94 13.88 -3.93
CA GLU A 76 -18.02 13.95 -5.06
C GLU A 76 -16.81 14.83 -4.75
N THR A 77 -17.02 15.96 -4.09
CA THR A 77 -15.93 16.88 -3.69
C THR A 77 -14.95 16.23 -2.70
N VAL A 78 -15.44 15.39 -1.78
CA VAL A 78 -14.58 14.65 -0.84
C VAL A 78 -13.74 13.57 -1.56
N PHE A 79 -14.30 12.91 -2.57
CA PHE A 79 -13.66 11.80 -3.29
C PHE A 79 -12.94 12.22 -4.57
N ASN A 80 -12.85 13.52 -4.87
CA ASN A 80 -12.12 14.07 -6.01
C ASN A 80 -11.00 15.03 -5.56
N PRO A 81 -9.95 14.53 -4.89
CA PRO A 81 -8.83 15.36 -4.46
C PRO A 81 -7.97 15.81 -5.66
N ASP A 82 -7.11 16.82 -5.41
CA ASP A 82 -6.10 17.26 -6.35
C ASP A 82 -5.18 16.10 -6.77
N ALA A 83 -4.66 16.17 -8.01
CA ALA A 83 -3.87 15.08 -8.58
C ALA A 83 -2.64 14.70 -7.72
N ALA A 84 -2.02 15.68 -7.07
CA ALA A 84 -0.88 15.47 -6.18
C ALA A 84 -1.24 14.68 -4.91
N ASP A 85 -2.50 14.76 -4.46
CA ASP A 85 -2.95 14.18 -3.19
C ASP A 85 -3.61 12.81 -3.39
N ARG A 86 -3.96 12.46 -4.63
CA ARG A 86 -4.75 11.27 -4.98
C ARG A 86 -4.17 9.97 -4.46
N GLU A 87 -2.84 9.80 -4.50
CA GLU A 87 -2.19 8.61 -3.97
C GLU A 87 -2.35 8.49 -2.45
N ALA A 88 -2.13 9.59 -1.72
CA ALA A 88 -2.29 9.61 -0.26
C ALA A 88 -3.74 9.36 0.18
N TYR A 89 -4.72 9.90 -0.56
CA TYR A 89 -6.14 9.59 -0.34
C TYR A 89 -6.45 8.12 -0.60
N THR A 90 -5.93 7.55 -1.69
CA THR A 90 -6.11 6.14 -2.03
C THR A 90 -5.53 5.24 -0.94
N ARG A 91 -4.31 5.53 -0.47
CA ARG A 91 -3.66 4.85 0.66
C ARG A 91 -4.51 4.95 1.93
N GLY A 92 -5.01 6.14 2.26
CA GLY A 92 -5.85 6.37 3.43
C GLY A 92 -7.19 5.59 3.39
N ILE A 93 -7.81 5.46 2.21
CA ILE A 93 -9.01 4.63 2.03
C ILE A 93 -8.67 3.14 2.20
N THR A 94 -7.57 2.67 1.63
CA THR A 94 -7.10 1.29 1.80
C THR A 94 -6.81 0.96 3.26
N ASP A 95 -6.11 1.84 3.98
CA ASP A 95 -5.81 1.67 5.41
C ASP A 95 -7.08 1.69 6.26
N MET A 96 -8.09 2.49 5.88
CA MET A 96 -9.40 2.49 6.54
C MET A 96 -10.09 1.13 6.38
N LEU A 97 -10.11 0.56 5.18
CA LEU A 97 -10.70 -0.77 4.94
C LEU A 97 -9.95 -1.86 5.72
N ALA A 98 -8.62 -1.83 5.71
CA ALA A 98 -7.80 -2.75 6.51
C ALA A 98 -8.07 -2.61 8.02
N PHE A 99 -8.17 -1.37 8.51
CA PHE A 99 -8.51 -1.09 9.91
C PHE A 99 -9.89 -1.64 10.30
N LEU A 100 -10.90 -1.47 9.44
CA LEU A 100 -12.24 -2.01 9.66
C LEU A 100 -12.24 -3.54 9.63
N HIS A 101 -11.51 -4.15 8.70
CA HIS A 101 -11.34 -5.60 8.64
C HIS A 101 -10.75 -6.14 9.96
N LEU A 102 -9.62 -5.59 10.42
CA LEU A 102 -9.01 -5.97 11.70
C LEU A 102 -9.94 -5.72 12.89
N GLY A 103 -10.66 -4.58 12.89
CA GLY A 103 -11.56 -4.19 13.97
C GLY A 103 -12.83 -5.03 14.08
N THR A 104 -13.21 -5.71 13.00
CA THR A 104 -14.40 -6.58 12.91
C THR A 104 -14.08 -8.07 12.96
N MET A 105 -12.80 -8.43 13.09
CA MET A 105 -12.40 -9.82 13.34
C MET A 105 -13.10 -10.36 14.59
N GLY A 106 -13.85 -11.45 14.42
CA GLY A 106 -14.63 -12.08 15.50
C GLY A 106 -16.02 -11.49 15.73
N TYR A 107 -16.49 -10.57 14.88
CA TYR A 107 -17.89 -10.13 14.91
C TYR A 107 -18.82 -11.26 14.44
N TYR A 108 -20.08 -11.19 14.87
CA TYR A 108 -21.12 -12.13 14.42
C TYR A 108 -21.33 -12.05 12.91
N THR A 109 -21.34 -10.82 12.38
CA THR A 109 -21.38 -10.56 10.95
C THR A 109 -19.94 -10.50 10.42
N PRO A 110 -19.54 -11.37 9.48
CA PRO A 110 -18.24 -11.31 8.82
C PRO A 110 -18.04 -9.99 8.06
N PHE A 111 -16.78 -9.52 7.98
CA PHE A 111 -16.44 -8.30 7.24
C PHE A 111 -16.88 -8.33 5.76
N LYS A 112 -16.75 -9.49 5.10
CA LYS A 112 -17.18 -9.65 3.70
C LYS A 112 -18.67 -9.34 3.53
N ASP A 113 -19.51 -9.73 4.49
CA ASP A 113 -20.95 -9.54 4.41
C ASP A 113 -21.30 -8.06 4.64
N MET A 114 -20.59 -7.39 5.56
CA MET A 114 -20.69 -5.94 5.75
C MET A 114 -20.27 -5.16 4.50
N LEU A 115 -19.18 -5.58 3.85
CA LEU A 115 -18.69 -4.95 2.61
C LEU A 115 -19.71 -5.13 1.48
N SER A 116 -20.23 -6.34 1.29
CA SER A 116 -21.28 -6.63 0.31
C SER A 116 -22.55 -5.81 0.57
N GLU A 117 -22.97 -5.66 1.83
CA GLU A 117 -24.10 -4.79 2.19
C GLU A 117 -23.82 -3.32 1.85
N GLY A 118 -22.63 -2.82 2.19
CA GLY A 118 -22.22 -1.45 1.88
C GLY A 118 -22.19 -1.14 0.38
N VAL A 119 -21.66 -2.05 -0.44
CA VAL A 119 -21.65 -1.91 -1.90
C VAL A 119 -23.06 -1.96 -2.48
N ASN A 120 -23.93 -2.85 -1.98
CA ASN A 120 -25.33 -2.89 -2.41
C ASN A 120 -26.06 -1.57 -2.10
N LYS A 121 -25.87 -0.99 -0.91
CA LYS A 121 -26.45 0.32 -0.58
C LYS A 121 -25.98 1.41 -1.53
N ALA A 122 -24.69 1.44 -1.86
CA ALA A 122 -24.14 2.43 -2.79
C ALA A 122 -24.72 2.29 -4.21
N GLU A 123 -24.90 1.06 -4.70
CA GLU A 123 -25.50 0.80 -6.01
C GLU A 123 -26.99 1.15 -6.07
N GLN A 124 -27.73 0.88 -4.99
CA GLN A 124 -29.14 1.29 -4.86
C GLN A 124 -29.28 2.81 -4.93
N GLU A 125 -28.42 3.54 -4.21
CA GLU A 125 -28.37 5.01 -4.23
C GLU A 125 -28.08 5.52 -5.65
N LEU A 126 -27.07 4.96 -6.33
CA LEU A 126 -26.71 5.35 -7.69
C LEU A 126 -27.85 5.16 -8.70
N ALA A 127 -28.68 4.13 -8.50
CA ALA A 127 -29.82 3.87 -9.37
C ALA A 127 -31.11 4.58 -8.95
N GLY A 128 -31.12 5.26 -7.80
CA GLY A 128 -32.34 5.81 -7.20
C GLY A 128 -33.42 4.73 -7.00
N SER A 129 -33.00 3.50 -6.69
CA SER A 129 -33.90 2.35 -6.62
C SER A 129 -33.40 1.31 -5.62
N ASP A 130 -34.23 1.02 -4.63
CA ASP A 130 -33.99 -0.02 -3.62
C ASP A 130 -33.91 -1.44 -4.22
N TYR A 131 -34.27 -1.61 -5.51
CA TYR A 131 -34.31 -2.90 -6.19
C TYR A 131 -33.11 -3.16 -7.10
N ARG A 132 -32.12 -2.25 -7.15
CA ARG A 132 -30.85 -2.56 -7.82
C ARG A 132 -30.05 -3.51 -6.95
N MET A 133 -30.03 -4.77 -7.36
CA MET A 133 -29.25 -5.83 -6.73
C MET A 133 -27.94 -6.01 -7.51
N VAL A 134 -26.82 -6.04 -6.79
CA VAL A 134 -25.53 -6.41 -7.37
C VAL A 134 -24.97 -7.65 -6.69
N THR A 135 -24.29 -8.48 -7.47
CA THR A 135 -23.50 -9.57 -6.93
C THR A 135 -22.11 -9.02 -6.59
N VAL A 136 -21.74 -9.10 -5.32
CA VAL A 136 -20.39 -8.74 -4.85
C VAL A 136 -19.65 -10.02 -4.52
N ASP A 137 -18.71 -10.39 -5.40
CA ASP A 137 -17.83 -11.52 -5.17
C ASP A 137 -16.57 -11.03 -4.44
N PHE A 138 -16.51 -11.28 -3.13
CA PHE A 138 -15.37 -10.98 -2.28
C PHE A 138 -14.77 -12.27 -1.73
N ASN A 139 -13.73 -12.77 -2.41
CA ASN A 139 -12.98 -13.95 -2.00
C ASN A 139 -11.66 -13.51 -1.39
N VAL A 140 -11.47 -13.83 -0.10
CA VAL A 140 -10.17 -13.74 0.57
C VAL A 140 -9.72 -15.17 0.79
N GLU A 141 -8.88 -15.65 -0.11
CA GLU A 141 -8.16 -16.89 0.10
C GLU A 141 -6.88 -16.52 0.86
N PRO A 142 -6.75 -16.90 2.14
CA PRO A 142 -5.47 -16.74 2.82
C PRO A 142 -4.48 -17.65 2.10
N VAL A 143 -3.70 -17.07 1.20
CA VAL A 143 -2.41 -17.63 0.82
C VAL A 143 -1.70 -17.85 2.15
N GLY A 144 -1.21 -19.07 2.40
CA GLY A 144 -0.51 -19.38 3.64
C GLY A 144 0.58 -18.35 3.94
N GLN A 145 1.06 -18.32 5.18
CA GLN A 145 2.18 -17.43 5.53
C GLN A 145 3.29 -17.60 4.49
N ILE A 146 3.55 -16.55 3.71
CA ILE A 146 4.57 -16.57 2.68
C ILE A 146 5.90 -16.71 3.42
N ASP A 147 6.54 -17.86 3.19
CA ASP A 147 7.87 -18.13 3.70
C ASP A 147 8.87 -17.37 2.82
N VAL A 148 9.24 -16.16 3.27
CA VAL A 148 10.16 -15.28 2.56
C VAL A 148 11.50 -15.98 2.33
N ASP A 149 11.97 -16.80 3.27
CA ASP A 149 13.23 -17.52 3.12
C ASP A 149 13.11 -18.52 1.96
N ALA A 150 11.96 -19.18 1.82
CA ALA A 150 11.68 -20.04 0.66
C ALA A 150 11.58 -19.25 -0.66
N VAL A 151 11.09 -18.01 -0.63
CA VAL A 151 11.06 -17.12 -1.81
C VAL A 151 12.48 -16.70 -2.22
N ILE A 152 13.34 -16.35 -1.27
CA ILE A 152 14.76 -16.05 -1.51
C ILE A 152 15.47 -17.27 -2.12
N ASP A 153 15.25 -18.45 -1.53
CA ASP A 153 15.78 -19.72 -2.04
C ASP A 153 15.39 -19.98 -3.50
N LYS A 154 14.13 -19.70 -3.88
CA LYS A 154 13.65 -19.83 -5.27
C LYS A 154 14.35 -18.84 -6.20
N LEU A 155 14.50 -17.58 -5.76
CA LEU A 155 15.17 -16.52 -6.53
C LEU A 155 16.65 -16.81 -6.75
N GLU A 156 17.37 -17.23 -5.71
CA GLU A 156 18.80 -17.59 -5.80
C GLU A 156 19.04 -18.77 -6.76
N ARG A 157 18.09 -19.71 -6.83
CA ARG A 157 18.15 -20.87 -7.72
C ARG A 157 17.64 -20.57 -9.13
N GLY A 158 17.18 -19.35 -9.41
CA GLY A 158 16.62 -18.96 -10.70
C GLY A 158 15.30 -19.66 -11.05
N ALA A 159 14.57 -20.17 -10.05
CA ALA A 159 13.30 -20.87 -10.21
C ALA A 159 12.11 -19.89 -10.32
N PHE A 160 12.20 -18.95 -11.25
CA PHE A 160 11.21 -17.89 -11.43
C PHE A 160 9.81 -18.41 -11.82
N ASP A 161 9.75 -19.59 -12.43
CA ASP A 161 8.53 -20.29 -12.82
C ASP A 161 7.73 -20.86 -11.62
N GLN A 162 8.35 -20.91 -10.44
CA GLN A 162 7.77 -21.44 -9.20
C GLN A 162 7.39 -20.35 -8.20
N LEU A 163 7.54 -19.08 -8.58
CA LEU A 163 7.14 -17.92 -7.79
C LEU A 163 5.71 -17.52 -8.14
N THR A 164 4.88 -17.30 -7.11
CA THR A 164 3.57 -16.67 -7.30
C THR A 164 3.68 -15.14 -7.29
N ASP A 165 2.68 -14.46 -7.85
CA ASP A 165 2.63 -12.99 -7.85
C ASP A 165 2.60 -12.43 -6.42
N GLU A 166 1.95 -13.13 -5.49
CA GLU A 166 1.89 -12.75 -4.08
C GLU A 166 3.23 -12.94 -3.36
N GLU A 167 3.96 -14.02 -3.65
CA GLU A 167 5.33 -14.24 -3.17
C GLU A 167 6.26 -13.11 -3.64
N LEU A 168 6.15 -12.73 -4.91
CA LEU A 168 6.91 -11.62 -5.48
C LEU A 168 6.53 -10.28 -4.84
N GLN A 169 5.23 -10.01 -4.65
CA GLN A 169 4.75 -8.79 -4.04
C GLN A 169 5.18 -8.68 -2.57
N ALA A 170 5.12 -9.77 -1.82
CA ALA A 170 5.61 -9.84 -0.44
C ALA A 170 7.11 -9.58 -0.36
N PHE A 171 7.90 -10.18 -1.27
CA PHE A 171 9.34 -9.96 -1.36
C PHE A 171 9.68 -8.50 -1.72
N VAL A 172 9.02 -7.91 -2.71
CA VAL A 172 9.22 -6.50 -3.09
C VAL A 172 8.88 -5.56 -1.93
N ARG A 173 7.79 -5.84 -1.21
CA ARG A 173 7.42 -5.06 -0.02
C ARG A 173 8.48 -5.17 1.08
N LEU A 174 8.99 -6.36 1.34
CA LEU A 174 10.06 -6.56 2.31
C LEU A 174 11.33 -5.78 1.94
N LEU A 175 11.72 -5.81 0.67
CA LEU A 175 12.86 -5.03 0.16
C LEU A 175 12.61 -3.54 0.36
N ALA A 176 11.43 -3.04 0.01
CA ALA A 176 11.09 -1.63 0.17
C ALA A 176 11.05 -1.15 1.64
N GLU A 177 10.78 -2.06 2.59
CA GLU A 177 10.79 -1.78 4.03
C GLU A 177 12.19 -1.92 4.66
N SER A 178 13.18 -2.46 3.94
CA SER A 178 14.55 -2.61 4.44
C SER A 178 15.43 -1.39 4.12
N ASP A 179 16.07 -0.83 5.15
CA ASP A 179 16.98 0.33 5.01
C ASP A 179 18.24 0.02 4.16
N ASP A 180 18.54 -1.26 3.93
CA ASP A 180 19.66 -1.74 3.11
C ASP A 180 19.32 -1.84 1.61
N PHE A 181 18.05 -1.68 1.22
CA PHE A 181 17.65 -1.76 -0.19
C PHE A 181 17.72 -0.41 -0.89
N SER A 182 18.63 -0.32 -1.87
CA SER A 182 18.74 0.81 -2.78
C SER A 182 18.33 0.37 -4.19
N ALA A 183 17.22 0.92 -4.67
CA ALA A 183 16.74 0.68 -6.03
C ALA A 183 17.77 1.09 -7.10
N THR A 184 18.61 2.08 -6.77
CA THR A 184 19.71 2.54 -7.62
C THR A 184 20.82 1.51 -7.70
N ASP A 185 21.19 0.89 -6.57
CA ASP A 185 22.24 -0.13 -6.52
C ASP A 185 21.78 -1.42 -7.19
N LEU A 186 20.52 -1.83 -6.97
CA LEU A 186 19.93 -2.98 -7.70
C LEU A 186 19.99 -2.76 -9.22
N ARG A 187 19.62 -1.56 -9.69
CA ARG A 187 19.62 -1.24 -11.13
C ARG A 187 21.04 -1.23 -11.69
N ALA A 188 22.02 -0.77 -10.91
CA ALA A 188 23.43 -0.79 -11.29
C ALA A 188 23.95 -2.23 -11.41
N ASP A 189 23.67 -3.08 -10.43
CA ASP A 189 24.08 -4.49 -10.42
C ASP A 189 23.42 -5.30 -11.55
N MET A 190 22.11 -5.14 -11.76
CA MET A 190 21.42 -5.80 -12.88
C MET A 190 22.00 -5.38 -14.22
N LYS A 191 22.35 -4.10 -14.39
CA LYS A 191 22.97 -3.60 -15.61
C LYS A 191 24.37 -4.18 -15.81
N ALA A 192 25.16 -4.27 -14.74
CA ALA A 192 26.49 -4.87 -14.78
C ALA A 192 26.44 -6.35 -15.16
N GLN A 193 25.55 -7.13 -14.54
CA GLN A 193 25.36 -8.55 -14.88
C GLN A 193 24.87 -8.75 -16.31
N MET A 194 23.96 -7.91 -16.79
CA MET A 194 23.48 -7.96 -18.17
C MET A 194 24.60 -7.65 -19.17
N SER A 195 25.45 -6.67 -18.87
CA SER A 195 26.63 -6.35 -19.69
C SER A 195 27.62 -7.51 -19.73
N GLU A 196 27.90 -8.16 -18.60
CA GLU A 196 28.77 -9.36 -18.55
C GLU A 196 28.17 -10.53 -19.34
N PHE A 197 26.86 -10.72 -19.26
CA PHE A 197 26.15 -11.74 -20.03
C PHE A 197 26.24 -11.51 -21.55
N VAL A 198 26.06 -10.26 -21.99
CA VAL A 198 26.21 -9.88 -23.41
C VAL A 198 27.64 -10.11 -23.89
N GLU A 199 28.65 -9.70 -23.12
CA GLU A 199 30.06 -9.94 -23.47
C GLU A 199 30.40 -11.45 -23.59
N ARG A 200 29.82 -12.28 -22.72
CA ARG A 200 29.99 -13.74 -22.82
C ARG A 200 29.35 -14.32 -24.08
N ILE A 201 28.20 -13.80 -24.51
CA ILE A 201 27.54 -14.23 -25.75
C ILE A 201 28.37 -13.82 -26.96
N ASP A 202 28.85 -12.58 -27.00
CA ASP A 202 29.65 -12.07 -28.12
C ASP A 202 30.97 -12.86 -28.25
N ALA A 203 31.66 -13.09 -27.13
CA ALA A 203 32.87 -13.91 -27.10
C ALA A 203 32.61 -15.39 -27.50
N ALA A 204 31.42 -15.92 -27.23
CA ALA A 204 31.05 -17.27 -27.65
C ALA A 204 30.75 -17.34 -29.16
N ASN A 205 30.11 -16.31 -29.71
CA ASN A 205 29.83 -16.19 -31.14
C ASN A 205 31.12 -16.04 -31.95
N GLU A 206 32.06 -15.19 -31.53
CA GLU A 206 33.37 -15.04 -32.19
C GLU A 206 34.22 -16.32 -32.20
N ARG A 207 34.10 -17.16 -31.17
CA ARG A 207 34.76 -18.48 -31.14
C ARG A 207 34.08 -19.46 -32.07
N ARG A 208 32.76 -19.33 -32.25
CA ARG A 208 31.97 -20.17 -33.15
C ARG A 208 32.29 -19.83 -34.60
N ASP A 209 32.34 -18.55 -34.95
CA ASP A 209 32.67 -18.08 -36.30
C ASP A 209 34.09 -18.48 -36.71
N ARG A 210 35.08 -18.27 -35.83
CA ARG A 210 36.46 -18.74 -36.07
C ARG A 210 36.56 -20.25 -36.31
N ARG A 211 35.78 -21.05 -35.57
CA ARG A 211 35.74 -22.51 -35.75
C ARG A 211 35.05 -22.92 -37.06
N VAL A 212 34.08 -22.14 -37.54
CA VAL A 212 33.41 -22.38 -38.82
C VAL A 212 34.34 -22.02 -39.98
N ASP A 213 35.12 -20.95 -39.85
CA ASP A 213 36.13 -20.57 -40.85
C ASP A 213 37.25 -21.61 -40.95
N GLU A 214 37.75 -22.12 -39.82
CA GLU A 214 38.76 -23.21 -39.76
C GLU A 214 38.29 -24.56 -40.34
N LEU A 215 36.97 -24.77 -40.50
CA LEU A 215 36.40 -25.99 -41.08
C LEU A 215 36.10 -25.86 -42.57
N ASN A 216 36.13 -24.64 -43.12
CA ASN A 216 35.86 -24.33 -44.52
C ASN A 216 37.13 -24.09 -45.36
N ASP A 217 38.31 -24.12 -44.74
CA ASP A 217 39.65 -24.18 -45.36
C ASP A 217 40.19 -25.62 -45.42
#